data_AF-A0A0D0KUS0-F1
#
_entry.id   AF-A0A0D0KUS0-F1
#
_cell.length_a   1.000
_cell.length_b   1.000
_cell.length_c   1.000
_cell.angle_alpha   90.00
_cell.angle_beta   90.00
_cell.angle_gamma   90.00
#
_symmetry.space_group_name_H-M   'P 1'
#
loop_
_entity.id
_entity.type
_entity.pdbx_description
1 polymer ?
#
loop_
_entity_poly.entity_id
_entity_poly.type
_entity_poly.pdbx_seq_one_letter_code
_entity_poly.pdbx_strand_id
1 'polypeptide(L)' 'MSTTQNALVLVARILLSFMFILAGFGKLTDPAGTAGMIAGAGLPAATALSYLAGAFELVAGLAVLVGF' A
#
# COMPACT_ATOMS: atom_id res chain seq x y z
N MET A 1 -25.28 -14.63 4.53
CA MET A 1 -24.12 -14.59 3.61
C MET A 1 -23.99 -15.97 2.97
N SER A 2 -23.92 -16.07 1.64
CA SER A 2 -23.72 -17.36 0.98
C SER A 2 -22.23 -17.74 0.94
N THR A 3 -21.92 -19.04 0.85
CA THR A 3 -20.52 -19.54 0.79
C THR A 3 -19.72 -18.88 -0.34
N THR A 4 -20.34 -18.68 -1.51
CA THR A 4 -19.74 -17.99 -2.65
C THR A 4 -19.37 -16.55 -2.33
N GLN A 5 -20.23 -15.83 -1.60
CA GLN A 5 -19.98 -14.44 -1.24
C GLN A 5 -18.81 -14.33 -0.25
N ASN A 6 -18.69 -15.26 0.70
CA ASN A 6 -17.56 -15.32 1.63
C ASN A 6 -16.23 -15.59 0.90
N ALA A 7 -16.23 -16.53 -0.06
CA ALA A 7 -15.06 -16.82 -0.89
C ALA A 7 -14.64 -15.60 -1.71
N LEU A 8 -15.59 -14.88 -2.30
CA LEU A 8 -15.32 -13.68 -3.09
C LEU A 8 -14.73 -12.56 -2.24
N VAL A 9 -15.24 -12.34 -1.02
CA VAL A 9 -14.69 -11.36 -0.08
C VAL A 9 -13.26 -11.72 0.32
N LEU A 10 -12.97 -13.01 0.57
CA LEU A 10 -11.62 -13.45 0.91
C LEU A 10 -10.63 -13.16 -0.23
N VAL A 11 -11.01 -13.47 -1.47
CA VAL A 11 -10.17 -13.19 -2.65
C VAL A 11 -9.95 -11.69 -2.82
N ALA A 12 -11.02 -10.88 -2.70
CA ALA A 12 -10.93 -9.42 -2.78
C ALA A 12 -9.96 -8.85 -1.73
N ARG A 13 -10.01 -9.35 -0.48
CA ARG A 13 -9.11 -8.95 0.59
C ARG A 13 -7.65 -9.26 0.26
N ILE A 14 -7.38 -10.46 -0.23
CA ILE A 14 -6.02 -10.89 -0.60
C ILE A 14 -5.49 -10.01 -1.73
N LEU A 15 -6.27 -9.79 -2.79
CA LEU A 15 -5.87 -8.96 -3.92
C LEU A 15 -5.62 -7.51 -3.49
N LEU A 16 -6.49 -6.93 -2.67
CA LEU A 16 -6.33 -5.58 -2.15
C LEU A 16 -5.06 -5.47 -1.29
N SER A 17 -4.85 -6.41 -0.37
CA SER A 17 -3.65 -6.45 0.48
C SER A 17 -2.37 -6.59 -0.34
N PHE A 18 -2.40 -7.41 -1.38
CA PHE A 18 -1.27 -7.61 -2.28
C PHE A 18 -0.88 -6.33 -3.00
N MET A 19 -1.85 -5.55 -3.49
CA MET A 19 -1.58 -4.25 -4.11
C MET A 19 -0.89 -3.28 -3.15
N PHE A 20 -1.35 -3.22 -1.90
CA PHE A 20 -0.77 -2.35 -0.87
C PHE A 20 0.65 -2.78 -0.48
N ILE A 21 0.87 -4.08 -0.29
CA ILE A 21 2.19 -4.61 0.05
C ILE A 21 3.19 -4.36 -1.08
N LEU A 22 2.80 -4.62 -2.34
CA LEU A 22 3.66 -4.40 -3.49
C LEU A 22 4.01 -2.92 -3.67
N ALA A 23 3.00 -2.04 -3.60
CA ALA A 23 3.21 -0.59 -3.72
C ALA A 23 4.05 -0.03 -2.56
N GLY A 24 3.75 -0.44 -1.33
CA GLY A 24 4.47 0.00 -0.13
C GLY A 24 5.93 -0.46 -0.15
N PHE A 25 6.18 -1.73 -0.49
CA PHE A 25 7.54 -2.24 -0.63
C PHE A 25 8.34 -1.47 -1.69
N GLY A 26 7.74 -1.22 -2.86
CA GLY A 26 8.38 -0.43 -3.91
C GLY A 26 8.79 0.96 -3.45
N LYS A 27 7.94 1.65 -2.69
CA LYS A 27 8.22 2.98 -2.11
C LYS A 27 9.32 2.97 -1.05
N LEU A 28 9.51 1.85 -0.36
CA LEU A 28 10.57 1.68 0.64
C LEU A 28 11.91 1.29 0.01
N THR A 29 11.93 0.59 -1.11
CA THR A 29 13.17 0.19 -1.79
C THR A 29 13.65 1.24 -2.80
N ASP A 30 12.73 1.87 -3.53
CA ASP A 30 13.02 2.91 -4.50
C ASP A 30 11.95 4.03 -4.43
N PRO A 31 12.13 5.01 -3.53
CA PRO A 31 11.18 6.10 -3.37
C PRO A 31 11.22 7.10 -4.52
N ALA A 32 12.17 7.03 -5.46
CA ALA A 32 12.45 8.12 -6.41
C ALA A 32 11.23 8.51 -7.24
N GLY A 33 10.48 7.53 -7.74
CA GLY A 33 9.27 7.78 -8.52
C GLY A 33 8.17 8.49 -7.71
N THR A 34 7.92 8.04 -6.47
CA THR A 34 6.87 8.62 -5.62
C THR A 34 7.32 9.97 -5.04
N ALA A 35 8.57 10.10 -4.62
CA ALA A 35 9.16 11.36 -4.18
C ALA A 35 9.14 12.40 -5.31
N GLY A 36 9.39 12.01 -6.56
CA GLY A 36 9.26 12.90 -7.72
C GLY A 36 7.84 13.43 -7.90
N MET A 37 6.83 12.57 -7.74
CA MET A 37 5.42 12.98 -7.76
C MET A 37 5.08 13.95 -6.61
N ILE A 38 5.54 13.66 -5.39
CA ILE A 38 5.28 14.50 -4.20
C ILE A 38 5.98 15.87 -4.34
N ALA A 39 7.22 15.88 -4.83
CA ALA A 39 7.94 17.13 -5.12
C ALA A 39 7.25 17.93 -6.24
N GLY A 40 6.74 17.26 -7.28
CA GLY A 40 5.96 17.87 -8.35
C GLY A 40 4.63 18.49 -7.86
N ALA A 41 4.07 17.97 -6.77
CA ALA A 41 2.93 18.56 -6.08
C ALA A 41 3.29 19.74 -5.16
N GLY A 42 4.58 20.13 -5.08
CA GLY A 42 5.05 21.29 -4.32
C GLY A 42 5.25 21.02 -2.82
N LEU A 43 5.19 19.77 -2.38
CA LEU A 43 5.39 19.42 -0.97
C LEU A 43 6.89 19.34 -0.61
N PRO A 44 7.30 19.93 0.52
CA PRO A 44 8.66 19.78 1.03
C PRO A 44 8.89 18.35 1.56
N ALA A 45 10.16 17.98 1.74
CA ALA A 45 10.56 16.68 2.29
C ALA A 45 9.97 15.46 1.54
N ALA A 46 9.85 15.55 0.22
CA ALA A 46 9.21 14.56 -0.64
C ALA A 46 9.71 13.12 -0.44
N THR A 47 11.02 12.94 -0.24
CA THR A 47 11.62 11.62 0.04
C THR A 47 11.14 11.04 1.37
N ALA A 48 11.09 11.86 2.43
CA ALA A 48 10.61 11.43 3.74
C ALA A 48 9.12 11.07 3.70
N LEU A 49 8.31 11.87 3.00
CA LEU A 49 6.89 11.60 2.78
C LEU A 49 6.67 10.33 1.95
N SER A 50 7.53 10.06 0.96
CA SER A 50 7.48 8.83 0.18
C SER A 50 7.77 7.60 1.04
N TYR A 51 8.78 7.65 1.90
CA TYR A 51 9.06 6.55 2.84
C TYR A 51 7.93 6.35 3.86
N LEU A 52 7.35 7.44 4.36
CA LEU A 52 6.22 7.37 5.28
C LEU A 52 4.99 6.75 4.61
N ALA A 53 4.69 7.14 3.36
CA ALA A 53 3.63 6.51 2.56
C ALA A 53 3.92 5.02 2.31
N GLY A 54 5.15 4.67 1.96
CA GLY A 54 5.56 3.27 1.76
C GLY A 54 5.42 2.41 3.02
N ALA A 55 5.84 2.94 4.17
CA ALA A 55 5.71 2.26 5.46
C ALA A 55 4.24 2.07 5.85
N PHE A 56 3.42 3.11 5.66
CA PHE A 56 1.98 3.04 5.91
C PHE A 56 1.31 1.99 5.01
N GLU A 57 1.58 2.00 3.70
CA GLU A 57 1.00 1.05 2.76
C GLU A 57 1.40 -0.39 3.06
N LEU A 58 2.66 -0.62 3.43
CA LEU A 58 3.13 -1.95 3.80
C LEU A 58 2.43 -2.46 5.06
N VAL A 59 2.38 -1.64 6.12
CA VAL A 59 1.75 -2.00 7.39
C VAL A 59 0.24 -2.20 7.21
N ALA A 60 -0.44 -1.30 6.50
CA ALA A 60 -1.85 -1.41 6.21
C ALA A 60 -2.16 -2.64 5.35
N GLY A 61 -1.36 -2.91 4.31
CA GLY A 61 -1.50 -4.09 3.48
C GLY A 61 -1.35 -5.39 4.28
N LEU A 62 -0.36 -5.46 5.17
CA LEU A 62 -0.18 -6.59 6.07
C LEU A 62 -1.35 -6.74 7.05
N ALA A 63 -1.84 -5.64 7.63
CA ALA A 63 -2.98 -5.65 8.54
C ALA A 63 -4.25 -6.19 7.85
N VAL A 64 -4.53 -5.73 6.62
CA VAL A 64 -5.65 -6.22 5.80
C VAL A 64 -5.49 -7.71 5.46
N LEU A 65 -4.26 -8.17 5.16
CA LEU A 65 -4.00 -9.57 4.83
C LEU A 65 -4.35 -10.49 6.01
N VAL A 66 -3.92 -10.14 7.22
CA VAL A 66 -4.16 -10.93 8.43
C VAL A 66 -5.56 -10.74 9.03
N GLY A 67 -6.30 -9.72 8.58
CA GLY A 67 -7.73 -9.55 8.85
C GLY A 67 -8.06 -8.61 10.01
N PHE A 68 -7.26 -7.57 10.23
CA PHE A 68 -7.59 -6.45 11.13
C PHE A 68 -8.49 -5.40 10.48
#